data_AF-A0A9E5TV13-F1
#
_entry.id   AF-A0A9E5TV13-F1
#
_cell.length_a   1.000
_cell.length_b   1.000
_cell.length_c   1.000
_cell.angle_alpha   90.00
_cell.angle_beta   90.00
_cell.angle_gamma   90.00
#
_symmetry.space_group_name_H-M   'P 1'
#
loop_
_entity.id
_entity.type
_entity.pdbx_description
1 polymer ?
#
loop_
_entity_poly.entity_id
_entity_poly.type
_entity_poly.pdbx_seq_one_letter_code
_entity_poly.pdbx_strand_id
1 'polypeptide(L)' 'MSLHERRRLSFAGGGKRLVGASRPMRQMLRRMDVMRHVDSNVVIRGETGTGKELVARAIHRNSPRAGEPFVKLNCGA' A
#
# COMPACT_ATOMS: atom_id res chain seq x y z
N MET A 1 -12.22 -29.87 -4.72
CA MET A 1 -12.12 -28.58 -4.00
C MET A 1 -11.50 -27.56 -4.94
N SER A 2 -12.22 -26.47 -5.19
CA SER A 2 -12.09 -25.53 -6.32
C SER A 2 -10.72 -24.84 -6.45
N LEU A 3 -10.24 -24.74 -7.70
CA LEU A 3 -8.89 -24.33 -8.11
C LEU A 3 -8.79 -22.84 -8.53
N HIS A 4 -9.74 -21.98 -8.16
CA HIS A 4 -9.82 -20.60 -8.69
C HIS A 4 -9.22 -19.47 -7.81
N GLU A 5 -8.60 -19.74 -6.65
CA GLU A 5 -8.31 -18.70 -5.65
C GLU A 5 -6.85 -18.23 -5.51
N ARG A 6 -6.02 -18.24 -6.57
CA ARG A 6 -4.55 -18.01 -6.45
C ARG A 6 -3.93 -16.85 -7.23
N ARG A 7 -4.61 -15.70 -7.35
CA ARG A 7 -3.96 -14.48 -7.90
C ARG A 7 -4.34 -13.15 -7.22
N ARG A 8 -4.60 -13.19 -5.91
CA ARG A 8 -4.67 -11.96 -5.11
C ARG A 8 -3.25 -11.52 -4.75
N LEU A 9 -2.72 -10.54 -5.49
CA LEU A 9 -1.54 -9.82 -5.04
C LEU A 9 -1.97 -8.94 -3.87
N SER A 10 -1.31 -9.10 -2.73
CA SER A 10 -1.65 -8.39 -1.51
C SER A 10 -0.43 -7.75 -0.88
N PHE A 11 -0.57 -6.49 -0.46
CA PHE A 11 0.42 -5.82 0.35
C PHE A 11 -0.04 -5.80 1.80
N ALA A 12 0.79 -6.34 2.70
CA ALA A 12 0.45 -6.38 4.11
C ALA A 12 0.64 -5.00 4.75
N GLY A 13 -0.41 -4.51 5.39
CA GLY A 13 -0.37 -3.40 6.33
C GLY A 13 -1.25 -3.79 7.51
N GLY A 14 -0.70 -3.88 8.73
CA GLY A 14 -1.40 -4.44 9.88
C GLY A 14 -2.81 -3.89 10.12
N GLY A 15 -3.70 -4.82 10.42
CA GLY A 15 -5.14 -4.64 10.52
C GLY A 15 -5.89 -4.68 9.19
N LYS A 16 -5.33 -4.10 8.11
CA LYS A 16 -6.02 -3.96 6.81
C LYS A 16 -5.08 -4.21 5.63
N ARG A 17 -5.29 -5.35 4.94
CA ARG A 17 -4.52 -5.78 3.77
C ARG A 17 -4.97 -5.02 2.52
N LEU A 18 -4.02 -4.44 1.76
CA LEU A 18 -4.32 -3.92 0.43
C LEU A 18 -4.51 -5.10 -0.52
N VAL A 19 -5.70 -5.23 -1.11
CA VAL A 19 -6.05 -6.33 -2.02
C VAL A 19 -6.50 -5.76 -3.35
N GLY A 20 -5.97 -6.29 -4.44
CA GLY A 20 -6.61 -6.13 -5.73
C GLY A 20 -5.99 -6.96 -6.82
N ALA A 21 -6.82 -7.28 -7.80
CA ALA A 21 -6.49 -8.22 -8.88
C ALA A 21 -6.41 -7.55 -10.25
N SER A 22 -6.79 -6.28 -10.39
CA SER A 22 -6.78 -5.57 -11.68
C SER A 22 -5.35 -5.29 -12.15
N ARG A 23 -5.13 -5.20 -13.47
CA ARG A 23 -3.80 -4.88 -14.04
C ARG A 23 -3.21 -3.58 -13.46
N PRO A 24 -3.95 -2.47 -13.31
CA PRO A 24 -3.45 -1.24 -12.69
C PRO A 24 -3.03 -1.46 -11.24
N MET A 25 -3.82 -2.20 -10.45
CA MET A 25 -3.48 -2.47 -9.05
C MET A 25 -2.19 -3.30 -8.94
N ARG A 26 -2.01 -4.31 -9.80
CA ARG A 26 -0.76 -5.09 -9.84
C ARG A 26 0.45 -4.22 -10.16
N GLN A 27 0.30 -3.25 -11.05
CA GLN A 27 1.37 -2.30 -11.38
C GLN A 27 1.68 -1.37 -10.21
N MET A 28 0.65 -0.89 -9.51
CA MET A 28 0.79 -0.08 -8.31
C MET A 28 1.54 -0.85 -7.21
N LEU A 29 1.16 -2.11 -6.95
CA LEU A 29 1.82 -2.97 -5.96
C LEU A 29 3.30 -3.18 -6.28
N ARG A 30 3.67 -3.33 -7.57
CA ARG A 30 5.09 -3.39 -7.99
C ARG A 30 5.83 -2.08 -7.72
N ARG A 31 5.19 -0.92 -7.95
CA ARG A 31 5.81 0.37 -7.63
C ARG A 31 6.01 0.54 -6.13
N MET A 32 5.06 0.11 -5.31
CA MET A 32 5.17 0.14 -3.85
C MET A 32 6.33 -0.71 -3.33
N ASP A 33 6.60 -1.85 -3.97
CA ASP A 33 7.73 -2.72 -3.61
C ASP A 33 9.10 -2.06 -3.84
N VAL A 34 9.22 -1.21 -4.86
CA VAL A 34 10.40 -0.36 -5.07
C VAL A 34 10.43 0.77 -4.02
N MET A 35 9.29 1.43 -3.80
CA MET A 35 9.19 2.58 -2.90
C MET A 35 9.51 2.28 -1.43
N ARG A 36 9.41 1.01 -1.01
CA ARG A 36 9.71 0.65 0.38
C ARG A 36 11.17 0.87 0.78
N HIS A 37 12.10 0.87 -0.17
CA HIS A 37 13.54 0.97 0.10
C HIS A 37 14.14 2.35 -0.20
N VAL A 38 13.35 3.28 -0.75
CA VAL A 38 13.84 4.63 -1.06
C VAL A 38 13.61 5.59 0.10
N ASP A 39 14.59 6.46 0.32
CA ASP A 39 14.55 7.51 1.33
C ASP A 39 13.99 8.85 0.79
N SER A 40 13.17 8.79 -0.24
CA SER A 40 12.58 9.97 -0.87
C SER A 40 11.11 10.15 -0.46
N ASN A 41 10.64 11.40 -0.53
CA ASN A 41 9.23 11.72 -0.30
C ASN A 41 8.32 11.05 -1.35
N VAL A 42 7.24 10.42 -0.89
CA VAL A 42 6.27 9.73 -1.75
C VAL A 42 4.95 10.52 -1.81
N VAL A 43 4.48 10.81 -3.03
CA VAL A 43 3.17 11.44 -3.26
C VAL A 43 2.18 10.39 -3.76
N ILE A 44 1.09 10.18 -3.02
CA ILE A 44 0.03 9.23 -3.38
C ILE A 44 -1.17 10.00 -3.91
N ARG A 45 -1.49 9.81 -5.19
CA ARG A 45 -2.62 10.46 -5.88
C ARG A 45 -3.76 9.47 -6.11
N GLY A 46 -4.98 9.97 -6.16
CA GLY A 46 -6.19 9.19 -6.43
C GLY A 46 -7.44 9.87 -5.87
N GLU A 47 -8.60 9.43 -6.32
CA GLU A 47 -9.90 9.94 -5.90
C GLU A 47 -10.20 9.63 -4.42
N THR A 48 -11.20 10.29 -3.86
CA THR A 48 -11.71 9.99 -2.52
C THR A 48 -12.17 8.53 -2.44
N GLY A 49 -11.86 7.83 -1.33
CA GLY A 49 -12.24 6.43 -1.15
C GLY A 49 -11.33 5.38 -1.82
N THR A 50 -10.35 5.76 -2.64
CA THR A 50 -9.46 4.81 -3.36
C THR A 50 -8.38 4.13 -2.49
N GLY A 51 -8.41 4.32 -1.17
CA GLY A 51 -7.49 3.62 -0.25
C GLY A 51 -6.07 4.18 -0.18
N LYS A 52 -5.85 5.46 -0.53
CA LYS A 52 -4.53 6.14 -0.45
C LYS A 52 -3.84 5.99 0.90
N GLU A 53 -4.60 6.03 2.00
CA GLU A 53 -4.03 5.83 3.34
C GLU A 53 -3.50 4.40 3.55
N LEU A 54 -4.19 3.39 3.00
CA LEU A 54 -3.74 2.00 3.06
C LEU A 54 -2.40 1.84 2.32
N VAL A 55 -2.23 2.58 1.22
CA VAL A 55 -0.99 2.59 0.42
C VAL A 55 0.16 3.21 1.22
N ALA A 56 -0.06 4.38 1.85
CA ALA A 56 0.96 5.03 2.67
C ALA A 56 1.43 4.12 3.81
N ARG A 57 0.46 3.53 4.52
CA ARG A 57 0.73 2.62 5.63
C ARG A 57 1.44 1.34 5.19
N ALA A 58 1.06 0.82 4.03
CA ALA A 58 1.70 -0.33 3.41
C ALA A 58 3.18 -0.04 3.13
N ILE A 59 3.50 1.08 2.46
CA ILE A 59 4.88 1.48 2.17
C ILE A 59 5.70 1.59 3.47
N HIS A 60 5.22 2.31 4.48
CA HIS A 60 5.91 2.47 5.77
C HIS A 60 6.27 1.13 6.42
N ARG A 61 5.29 0.22 6.53
CA ARG A 61 5.47 -1.07 7.21
C ARG A 61 6.38 -2.05 6.48
N ASN A 62 6.59 -1.86 5.19
CA ASN A 62 7.48 -2.71 4.40
C ASN A 62 8.84 -2.02 4.15
N SER A 63 9.06 -0.84 4.73
CA SER A 63 10.30 -0.10 4.66
C SER A 63 11.23 -0.41 5.84
N PRO A 64 12.50 0.01 5.80
CA PRO A 64 13.40 -0.03 6.96
C PRO A 64 12.84 0.69 8.20
N ARG A 65 11.88 1.61 8.03
CA ARG A 65 11.22 2.37 9.10
C ARG A 65 10.00 1.66 9.70
N ALA A 66 9.79 0.37 9.43
CA ALA A 66 8.60 -0.36 9.88
C ALA A 66 8.39 -0.36 11.40
N GLY A 67 9.48 -0.29 12.19
CA GLY A 67 9.44 -0.19 13.65
C GLY A 67 9.23 1.23 14.19
N GLU A 68 9.32 2.24 13.32
CA GLU A 68 9.21 3.65 13.69
C GLU A 68 7.75 4.13 13.72
N PRO A 69 7.44 5.20 14.46
CA PRO A 69 6.10 5.80 14.49
C PRO A 69 5.60 6.18 13.09
N PHE A 70 4.35 5.84 12.79
CA PHE A 70 3.63 6.30 11.59
C PHE A 70 2.59 7.35 11.98
N VAL A 71 2.96 8.63 11.89
CA VAL A 71 2.08 9.75 12.21
C VAL A 71 1.30 10.14 10.96
N LYS A 72 -0.01 10.31 11.12
CA LYS A 72 -0.88 10.82 10.06
C LYS A 72 -1.35 12.22 10.40
N LEU A 73 -1.33 13.08 9.40
CA LEU A 73 -1.95 14.39 9.44
C LEU A 73 -2.97 14.46 8.30
N ASN A 74 -4.22 14.77 8.64
CA ASN A 74 -5.26 15.07 7.66
C ASN A 74 -5.43 16.58 7.59
N CYS A 75 -5.02 17.20 6.49
CA CYS A 75 -5.07 18.66 6.32
C CYS A 75 -6.45 19.19 5.88
N GLY A 76 -7.49 18.35 5.88
CA GLY A 76 -8.83 18.69 5.39
C GLY A 76 -9.95 18.37 6.39
N ALA A 77 -9.61 18.31 7.67
CA ALA A 77 -10.58 18.27 8.76
C ALA A 77 -10.97 19.69 9.16
#